data_AF-A0A367B6H4-F1
#
_entry.id   AF-A0A367B6H4-F1
#
_cell.length_a   1.000
_cell.length_b   1.000
_cell.length_c   1.000
_cell.angle_alpha   90.00
_cell.angle_beta   90.00
_cell.angle_gamma   90.00
#
_symmetry.space_group_name_H-M   'P 1'
#
loop_
_entity.id
_entity.type
_entity.pdbx_description
1 polymer ?
#
loop_
_entity_poly.entity_id
_entity_poly.type
_entity_poly.pdbx_seq_one_letter_code
_entity_poly.pdbx_strand_id
1 'polypeptide(L)'
;MDLAGGILYVSMEYATASHQCACGCGVRIVTPLGPADWILTFDGQVTLSPSVGNGQFPCGSHYLIRKNRVVWCKPMTRSAALATHTLDTAQRAQTYGDVAPRAGVLRKLSRWLRRLLGRS
;
A
#
# COMPACT_ATOMS: atom_id res chain seq x y z
N MET A 1 -4.56 -9.87 15.68
CA MET A 1 -3.18 -10.32 15.39
C MET A 1 -2.21 -9.21 15.76
N ASP A 2 -1.36 -9.47 16.73
CA ASP A 2 -0.19 -8.61 16.99
C ASP A 2 0.90 -8.91 15.96
N LEU A 3 1.60 -7.87 15.49
CA LEU A 3 2.70 -8.03 14.55
C LEU A 3 3.98 -8.28 15.35
N ALA A 4 4.70 -9.37 15.03
CA ALA A 4 5.99 -9.62 15.63
C ALA A 4 7.04 -8.62 15.13
N GLY A 5 7.95 -8.20 16.01
CA GLY A 5 9.10 -7.38 15.65
C GLY A 5 10.01 -8.11 14.66
N GLY A 6 10.53 -7.37 13.67
CA GLY A 6 11.45 -7.92 12.67
C GLY A 6 10.80 -8.78 11.57
N ILE A 7 9.47 -8.95 11.59
CA ILE A 7 8.74 -9.70 10.56
C ILE A 7 7.94 -8.75 9.68
N LEU A 8 8.13 -8.88 8.36
CA LEU A 8 7.30 -8.22 7.35
C LEU A 8 6.23 -9.19 6.86
N TYR A 9 4.98 -8.86 7.15
CA TYR A 9 3.81 -9.61 6.69
C TYR A 9 3.33 -9.02 5.37
N VAL A 10 3.00 -9.87 4.40
CA VAL A 10 2.54 -9.44 3.08
C VAL A 10 1.21 -10.14 2.78
N SER A 11 0.18 -9.36 2.47
CA SER A 11 -1.08 -9.87 1.93
C SER A 11 -1.19 -9.52 0.46
N MET A 12 -1.17 -10.55 -0.38
CA MET A 12 -1.40 -10.41 -1.81
C MET A 12 -2.87 -10.08 -2.11
N GLU A 13 -3.81 -10.64 -1.34
CA GLU A 13 -5.26 -10.41 -1.51
C GLU A 13 -5.62 -8.93 -1.30
N TYR A 14 -5.04 -8.31 -0.27
CA TYR A 14 -5.31 -6.91 0.06
C TYR A 14 -4.29 -5.95 -0.52
N ALA A 15 -3.30 -6.44 -1.29
CA ALA A 15 -2.18 -5.66 -1.79
C ALA A 15 -1.57 -4.77 -0.70
N THR A 16 -1.18 -5.36 0.43
CA THR A 16 -0.59 -4.63 1.57
C THR A 16 0.61 -5.37 2.13
N ALA A 17 1.58 -4.61 2.62
CA ALA A 17 2.57 -5.13 3.56
C ALA A 17 2.39 -4.45 4.92
N SER A 18 2.76 -5.15 5.99
CA SER A 18 2.61 -4.67 7.36
C SER A 18 3.71 -5.21 8.26
N HIS A 19 4.18 -4.37 9.18
CA HIS A 19 5.21 -4.72 10.16
C HIS A 19 5.11 -3.83 11.39
N GLN A 20 5.78 -4.21 12.47
CA GLN A 20 6.04 -3.30 13.57
C GLN A 20 7.12 -2.29 13.15
N CYS A 21 6.99 -1.05 13.60
CA CYS A 21 7.94 0.01 13.32
C CYS A 21 9.37 -0.43 13.66
N ALA A 22 10.29 -0.27 12.70
CA ALA A 22 11.65 -0.77 12.83
C ALA A 22 12.45 -0.15 13.99
N CYS A 23 11.99 0.98 14.56
CA CYS A 23 12.63 1.57 15.74
C CYS A 23 12.27 0.87 17.05
N GLY A 24 11.33 -0.07 17.04
CA GLY A 24 10.90 -0.82 18.23
C GLY A 24 9.81 -0.14 19.07
N CYS A 25 9.25 1.00 18.64
CA CYS A 25 8.22 1.72 19.40
C CYS A 25 6.84 1.03 19.47
N GLY A 26 6.68 -0.15 18.85
CA GLY A 26 5.44 -0.90 18.89
C GLY A 26 4.39 -0.50 17.84
N VAL A 27 4.54 0.65 17.17
CA VAL A 27 3.57 1.15 16.18
C VAL A 27 3.44 0.17 15.01
N ARG A 28 2.19 -0.16 14.64
CA ARG A 28 1.88 -0.93 13.43
C ARG A 28 2.03 -0.04 12.20
N ILE A 29 2.84 -0.48 11.27
CA ILE A 29 3.02 0.15 9.96
C ILE A 29 2.25 -0.67 8.93
N VAL A 30 1.51 0.04 8.08
CA VAL A 30 0.82 -0.54 6.92
C VAL A 30 1.28 0.22 5.69
N THR A 31 1.75 -0.52 4.69
CA THR A 31 2.20 0.02 3.41
C THR A 31 1.35 -0.62 2.30
N PRO A 32 0.35 0.10 1.78
CA PRO A 32 -0.38 -0.33 0.58
C PRO A 32 0.59 -0.58 -0.57
N LEU A 33 0.34 -1.63 -1.35
CA LEU A 33 1.13 -1.99 -2.49
C LEU A 33 0.44 -1.54 -3.77
N GLY A 34 1.16 -0.78 -4.61
CA GLY A 34 0.59 -0.27 -5.84
C GLY A 34 1.50 0.71 -6.58
N PRO A 35 1.14 1.10 -7.83
CA PRO A 35 2.00 1.92 -8.69
C PRO A 35 2.27 3.34 -8.16
N ALA A 36 1.36 3.90 -7.37
CA ALA A 36 1.53 5.18 -6.68
C ALA A 36 1.76 5.04 -5.17
N ASP A 37 2.12 3.84 -4.73
CA ASP A 37 2.29 3.46 -3.33
C ASP A 37 3.64 2.77 -3.12
N TRP A 38 3.71 1.82 -2.19
CA TRP A 38 4.88 0.99 -2.01
C TRP A 38 4.91 -0.11 -3.08
N ILE A 39 6.10 -0.34 -3.60
CA ILE A 39 6.45 -1.43 -4.49
C ILE A 39 7.27 -2.41 -3.65
N LEU A 40 6.80 -3.65 -3.61
CA LEU A 40 7.53 -4.77 -3.06
C LEU A 40 8.20 -5.52 -4.21
N THR A 41 9.52 -5.68 -4.14
CA THR A 41 10.27 -6.56 -5.04
C THR A 41 10.82 -7.76 -4.26
N PHE A 42 10.81 -8.92 -4.91
CA PHE A 42 11.31 -10.17 -4.35
C PHE A 42 12.16 -10.93 -5.37
N ASP A 43 13.45 -11.04 -5.08
CA ASP A 43 14.46 -11.75 -5.88
C ASP A 43 15.21 -12.82 -5.05
N GLY A 44 14.54 -13.34 -4.00
CA GLY A 44 15.17 -14.07 -2.89
C GLY A 44 15.45 -13.16 -1.69
N GLN A 45 15.42 -11.84 -1.88
CA GLN A 45 15.39 -10.85 -0.81
C GLN A 45 14.24 -9.87 -1.04
N VAL A 46 13.68 -9.35 0.05
CA VAL A 46 12.60 -8.36 0.00
C VAL A 46 13.18 -6.96 0.00
N THR A 47 12.74 -6.15 -0.95
CA THR A 47 12.87 -4.68 -0.92
C THR A 47 11.48 -4.07 -0.98
N LEU A 48 11.22 -3.09 -0.12
CA LEU A 48 9.99 -2.33 -0.06
C LEU A 48 10.35 -0.84 -0.21
N SER A 49 9.89 -0.22 -1.30
CA SER A 49 10.18 1.17 -1.65
C SER A 49 8.89 1.89 -2.05
N PRO A 50 8.69 3.20 -1.77
CA PRO A 50 9.66 4.13 -1.19
C PRO A 50 9.86 3.90 0.32
N SER A 51 10.63 4.77 0.98
CA SER A 51 10.87 4.67 2.43
C SER A 51 9.57 4.81 3.23
N VAL A 52 9.58 4.25 4.44
CA VAL A 52 8.56 4.44 5.47
C VAL A 52 8.96 5.66 6.31
N GLY A 53 8.13 6.70 6.26
CA GLY A 53 8.30 7.93 7.04
C GLY A 53 7.26 8.05 8.15
N ASN A 54 7.71 8.05 9.41
CA ASN A 54 6.84 8.08 10.59
C ASN A 54 6.83 9.45 11.29
N GLY A 55 6.94 10.56 10.54
CA GLY A 55 6.96 11.91 11.12
C GLY A 55 5.68 12.33 11.83
N GLN A 56 4.57 11.60 11.67
CA GLN A 56 3.35 11.78 12.47
C GLN A 56 3.43 11.17 13.89
N PHE A 57 4.39 10.27 14.13
CA PHE A 57 4.56 9.59 15.40
C PHE A 57 5.72 10.21 16.20
N PRO A 58 5.71 10.14 17.55
CA PRO A 58 6.79 10.67 18.38
C PRO A 58 8.18 10.10 18.05
N CYS A 59 8.25 8.87 17.52
CA CYS A 59 9.53 8.27 17.15
C CYS A 59 10.18 8.90 15.92
N GLY A 60 9.41 9.59 15.05
CA GLY A 60 9.93 10.26 13.84
C GLY A 60 10.74 9.35 12.91
N SER A 61 10.61 8.03 13.03
CA SER A 61 11.52 7.08 12.40
C SER A 61 11.40 7.14 10.88
N HIS A 62 12.51 7.03 10.16
CA HIS A 62 12.49 7.05 8.70
C HIS A 62 13.47 6.02 8.17
N TYR A 63 12.97 5.06 7.39
CA TYR A 63 13.78 3.95 6.90
C TYR A 63 13.23 3.35 5.61
N LEU A 64 14.09 2.65 4.88
CA LEU A 64 13.75 1.82 3.73
C LEU A 64 13.99 0.35 4.09
N ILE A 65 13.15 -0.58 3.63
CA ILE A 65 13.50 -2.00 3.69
C ILE A 65 14.15 -2.36 2.36
N ARG A 66 15.43 -2.73 2.36
CA ARG A 66 16.18 -3.07 1.15
C ARG A 66 16.98 -4.34 1.38
N LYS A 67 16.79 -5.32 0.50
CA LYS A 67 17.49 -6.62 0.55
C LYS A 67 17.45 -7.24 1.96
N ASN A 68 16.24 -7.43 2.50
CA ASN A 68 15.97 -7.95 3.85
C ASN A 68 16.55 -7.11 5.02
N ARG A 69 16.97 -5.86 4.79
CA ARG A 69 17.56 -5.01 5.83
C ARG A 69 16.85 -3.68 5.95
N VAL A 70 16.82 -3.15 7.17
CA VAL A 70 16.40 -1.77 7.44
C VAL A 70 17.58 -0.85 7.12
N VAL A 71 17.38 0.06 6.18
CA VAL A 71 18.32 1.14 5.84
C VAL A 71 17.75 2.43 6.40
N TRP A 72 18.43 3.00 7.40
CA TRP A 72 17.98 4.21 8.08
C TRP A 72 18.21 5.46 7.23
N CYS A 73 17.20 6.32 7.21
CA CYS A 73 17.24 7.65 6.63
C CYS A 73 17.30 8.70 7.74
N LYS A 74 17.49 9.98 7.37
CA LYS A 74 17.35 11.07 8.33
C LYS A 74 15.95 11.03 8.96
N PRO A 75 15.82 11.22 10.29
CA PRO A 75 14.52 11.27 10.96
C PRO A 75 13.55 12.21 10.24
N MET A 76 12.31 11.78 10.13
CA MET A 76 11.29 12.55 9.44
C MET A 76 10.61 13.50 10.42
N THR A 77 10.71 14.79 10.14
CA THR A 77 9.99 15.80 10.91
C THR A 77 8.51 15.78 10.55
N ARG A 78 7.67 16.30 11.46
CA ARG A 78 6.23 16.43 11.20
C ARG A 78 5.92 17.33 9.99
N SER A 79 6.68 18.42 9.82
CA SER A 79 6.54 19.31 8.67
C SER A 79 6.90 18.61 7.35
N ALA A 80 7.98 17.82 7.33
CA ALA A 80 8.36 17.03 6.16
C ALA A 80 7.28 15.98 5.83
N ALA A 81 6.77 15.27 6.83
CA ALA A 81 5.70 14.29 6.64
C ALA A 81 4.43 14.91 6.04
N LEU A 82 4.03 16.10 6.52
CA LEU A 82 2.87 16.80 5.99
C LEU A 82 3.07 17.20 4.51
N ALA A 83 4.25 17.74 4.17
CA ALA A 83 4.56 18.09 2.79
C ALA A 83 4.55 16.87 1.87
N THR A 84 5.21 15.76 2.28
CA THR A 84 5.19 14.50 1.54
C THR A 84 3.77 13.98 1.33
N HIS A 85 2.93 13.98 2.38
CA HIS A 85 1.54 13.52 2.27
C HIS A 85 0.73 14.29 1.21
N THR A 86 0.94 15.60 1.09
CA THR A 86 0.24 16.40 0.05
C THR A 86 0.65 16.00 -1.36
N LEU A 87 1.95 15.74 -1.59
CA LEU A 87 2.48 15.29 -2.87
C LEU A 87 1.98 13.88 -3.21
N ASP A 88 2.06 12.94 -2.26
CA ASP A 88 1.64 11.56 -2.44
C ASP A 88 0.14 11.47 -2.74
N THR A 89 -0.68 12.31 -2.08
CA THR A 89 -2.12 12.38 -2.33
C THR A 89 -2.41 12.82 -3.77
N ALA A 90 -1.70 13.83 -4.26
CA ALA A 90 -1.85 14.31 -5.64
C ALA A 90 -1.40 13.24 -6.65
N GLN A 91 -0.27 12.58 -6.41
CA GLN A 91 0.23 11.51 -7.28
C GLN A 91 -0.72 10.30 -7.31
N ARG A 92 -1.27 9.91 -6.16
CA ARG A 92 -2.30 8.86 -6.08
C ARG A 92 -3.55 9.22 -6.85
N ALA A 93 -4.02 10.47 -6.74
CA ALA A 93 -5.18 10.94 -7.49
C ALA A 93 -4.96 10.86 -9.01
N GLN A 94 -3.76 11.22 -9.49
CA GLN A 94 -3.40 11.08 -10.90
C GLN A 94 -3.34 9.62 -11.36
N THR A 95 -2.75 8.74 -10.54
CA THR A 95 -2.53 7.34 -10.93
C THR A 95 -3.80 6.49 -10.90
N TYR A 96 -4.67 6.72 -9.91
CA TYR A 96 -5.90 5.94 -9.72
C TYR A 96 -7.17 6.65 -10.21
N GLY A 97 -7.09 7.93 -10.59
CA GLY A 97 -8.23 8.71 -11.09
C GLY A 97 -8.82 8.18 -12.40
N ASP A 98 -8.04 7.44 -13.18
CA ASP A 98 -8.43 6.91 -14.49
C ASP A 98 -8.98 5.47 -14.45
N VAL A 99 -9.22 4.89 -13.27
CA VAL A 99 -9.86 3.57 -13.17
C VAL A 99 -11.35 3.71 -13.48
N ALA A 100 -11.69 3.67 -14.78
CA ALA A 100 -13.06 3.57 -15.24
C ALA A 100 -13.79 2.43 -14.49
N PRO A 101 -15.04 2.63 -14.04
CA PRO A 101 -15.77 1.59 -13.34
C PRO A 101 -15.80 0.33 -14.21
N ARG A 102 -15.41 -0.82 -13.64
CA ARG A 102 -15.55 -2.13 -14.32
C ARG A 102 -16.98 -2.22 -14.83
N ALA A 103 -17.17 -2.25 -16.15
CA ALA A 103 -18.46 -2.44 -16.82
C ALA A 103 -19.02 -3.84 -16.53
N GLY A 104 -19.42 -4.09 -15.28
CA GLY A 104 -19.91 -5.37 -14.77
C GLY A 104 -21.43 -5.39 -14.58
N VAL A 105 -22.09 -4.23 -14.60
CA VAL A 105 -23.54 -4.12 -14.38
C VAL A 105 -24.32 -4.50 -15.65
N LEU A 106 -23.86 -4.05 -16.83
CA LEU A 106 -24.55 -4.30 -18.11
C LEU A 106 -24.48 -5.75 -18.61
N ARG A 107 -23.52 -6.56 -18.14
CA ARG A 107 -23.38 -7.98 -18.57
C ARG A 107 -24.31 -8.95 -17.81
N LYS A 108 -25.00 -8.51 -16.75
CA LYS A 108 -25.99 -9.34 -16.04
C LYS A 108 -27.41 -9.22 -16.62
N LEU A 109 -27.80 -8.06 -17.13
CA LEU A 109 -29.16 -7.85 -17.69
C LEU A 109 -29.39 -8.61 -19.00
N SER A 110 -28.37 -8.75 -19.85
CA SER A 110 -28.50 -9.45 -21.14
C SER A 110 -28.65 -10.98 -21.04
N ARG A 111 -28.40 -11.58 -19.86
CA ARG A 111 -28.61 -13.02 -19.65
C ARG A 111 -30.02 -13.36 -19.16
N TRP A 112 -30.73 -12.41 -18.56
CA TRP A 112 -32.14 -12.58 -18.16
C TRP A 112 -33.10 -12.37 -19.34
N LEU A 113 -32.87 -11.35 -20.16
CA LEU A 113 -33.70 -11.06 -21.34
C LEU A 113 -33.67 -12.20 -22.38
N ARG A 114 -32.54 -12.88 -22.56
CA ARG A 114 -32.45 -14.04 -23.47
C ARG A 114 -33.15 -15.31 -22.96
N ARG A 115 -33.48 -15.41 -21.67
CA ARG A 115 -34.24 -16.55 -21.12
C ARG A 115 -35.75 -16.36 -21.18
N LEU A 116 -36.24 -15.15 -21.44
CA LEU A 116 -37.66 -14.86 -21.61
C LEU A 116 -38.12 -14.89 -23.08
N LEU A 117 -37.20 -14.82 -24.04
CA LEU A 117 -37.49 -14.78 -25.48
C LEU A 117 -37.17 -16.10 -26.22
N GLY A 118 -36.86 -17.18 -25.49
CA GLY A 118 -36.36 -18.45 -26.07
C GLY A 118 -37.18 -19.71 -25.76
N ARG A 119 -38.44 -19.59 -25.33
CA ARG A 119 -39.36 -20.73 -25.17
C ARG A 119 -40.70 -20.39 -25.84
N SER A 120 -40.75 -20.65 -27.14
CA SER A 120 -41.96 -21.02 -27.89
C SER A 120 -41.72 -22.39 -28.50
#